data_AF-A0A7L4BRF1-F1
#
_entry.id   AF-A0A7L4BRF1-F1
#
_cell.length_a   1.000
_cell.length_b   1.000
_cell.length_c   1.000
_cell.angle_alpha   90.00
_cell.angle_beta   90.00
_cell.angle_gamma   90.00
#
_symmetry.space_group_name_H-M   'P 1'
#
loop_
_entity.id
_entity.type
_entity.pdbx_description
1 polymer ?
#
loop_
_entity_poly.entity_id
_entity_poly.type
_entity_poly.pdbx_seq_one_letter_code
_entity_poly.pdbx_strand_id
1 'polypeptide(L)'
;MSVSVHENRKSRTSTGSMNILLFHKASHPDCVLSHLNTLRKHCMFTDVTLWAGNRSFPCHRAVLAASSRYFEAMFSNGLRESLDDEVNFHDSLHPEVLELLLDFAYSSRIIINEENAESLLEAGDMLQFHDVRDAAAEFLEKNLYPSNCLGMMLLSDAHQCRRLYELSWRMCLVNFETVHKSEDFNSLSKDTLLDLISSDELEIEDEEKVFKAVIQWVKYDLDERKAYLPELLRNVRLALLPSECLKEALACEDLIMVDERNKLVLDEAIQCKKKILQNDGVVTSPCARPRKAGHTLLILGGQTFMCDKIYQVDHKAKEIIPKADLPSPRKEFSACAIGCKVYVTGGRGSENGVSKDVWVYDTVHEEWSKAAPMLIARFGHGSAELENCLYVVGGHTAVAGVFPASPSVSLKQVEKYDPISNKWTMVAPLRDGVSNAAVVSARLKLFVFGGTSIHRDMVSKVQCYDPAENRWMIKAECPQPWRYTAAAVLGSQIFIMGGDTEFTAASAYRFDCETDQWTRIGDMTAKRMSCHALASGNKLYVVGGYFGTQRCKTLDCYDPTSDTWNCITTVPYSLIPTAFVSTWKHLPS
;
A
#
# COMPACT_ATOMS: atom_id res chain seq x y z
N MET A 1 24.63 14.07 -23.43
CA MET A 1 24.52 15.54 -23.29
C MET A 1 25.92 16.13 -23.36
N SER A 2 26.13 17.10 -24.23
CA SER A 2 27.40 17.80 -24.42
C SER A 2 27.79 18.65 -23.20
N VAL A 3 28.95 18.37 -22.60
CA VAL A 3 29.57 19.27 -21.62
C VAL A 3 30.85 19.80 -22.23
N SER A 4 30.74 20.89 -22.99
CA SER A 4 31.86 21.73 -23.38
C SER A 4 31.91 22.92 -22.43
N VAL A 5 32.59 22.75 -21.30
CA VAL A 5 33.04 23.87 -20.47
C VAL A 5 34.53 23.99 -20.71
N HIS A 6 34.97 24.99 -21.47
CA HIS A 6 36.32 25.53 -21.33
C HIS A 6 36.27 27.06 -21.39
N GLU A 7 36.74 27.63 -20.28
CA GLU A 7 36.72 29.03 -19.90
C GLU A 7 37.48 29.91 -20.89
N ASN A 8 36.82 30.97 -21.36
CA ASN A 8 37.48 32.06 -22.07
C ASN A 8 38.15 33.00 -21.06
N ARG A 9 39.36 32.67 -20.63
CA ARG A 9 40.22 33.60 -19.87
C ARG A 9 40.91 34.55 -20.85
N LYS A 10 40.32 35.73 -21.07
CA LYS A 10 40.94 36.83 -21.82
C LYS A 10 42.06 37.45 -20.98
N SER A 11 43.31 37.21 -21.34
CA SER A 11 44.43 38.12 -21.07
C SER A 11 44.99 38.62 -22.41
N ARG A 12 44.72 39.88 -22.74
CA ARG A 12 45.30 40.57 -23.90
C ARG A 12 46.37 41.55 -23.40
N THR A 13 47.63 41.31 -23.76
CA THR A 13 48.55 42.33 -24.28
C THR A 13 49.72 41.65 -24.99
N SER A 14 49.63 41.51 -26.32
CA SER A 14 50.70 41.85 -27.27
C SER A 14 50.37 41.31 -28.66
N THR A 15 50.61 42.17 -29.65
CA THR A 15 50.42 42.08 -31.09
C THR A 15 51.00 40.84 -31.77
N GLY A 16 50.16 40.18 -32.58
CA GLY A 16 50.52 39.09 -33.50
C GLY A 16 49.26 38.26 -33.80
N SER A 17 48.55 38.59 -34.88
CA SER A 17 47.35 37.84 -35.27
C SER A 17 47.76 36.47 -35.81
N MET A 18 47.96 35.49 -34.92
CA MET A 18 48.05 34.09 -35.34
C MET A 18 46.67 33.65 -35.81
N ASN A 19 46.52 33.46 -37.13
CA ASN A 19 45.37 32.76 -37.71
C ASN A 19 45.43 31.29 -37.27
N ILE A 20 44.83 30.98 -36.13
CA ILE A 20 44.71 29.60 -35.64
C ILE A 20 43.40 29.03 -36.18
N LEU A 21 43.48 28.05 -37.07
CA LEU A 21 42.33 27.30 -37.56
C LEU A 21 42.39 25.87 -36.98
N LEU A 22 41.39 25.50 -36.19
CA LEU A 22 41.24 24.16 -35.64
C LEU A 22 40.56 23.26 -36.68
N PHE A 23 41.29 22.33 -37.29
CA PHE A 23 40.73 21.31 -38.18
C PHE A 23 40.29 20.08 -37.35
N HIS A 24 39.00 19.77 -37.36
CA HIS A 24 38.41 18.61 -36.66
C HIS A 24 37.67 17.71 -37.65
N LYS A 25 38.19 16.50 -37.90
CA LYS A 25 37.55 15.47 -38.74
C LYS A 25 36.85 14.44 -37.85
N ALA A 26 35.53 14.55 -37.74
CA ALA A 26 34.71 13.71 -36.84
C ALA A 26 34.79 12.20 -37.13
N SER A 27 35.08 11.78 -38.37
CA SER A 27 35.19 10.36 -38.75
C SER A 27 36.56 9.74 -38.49
N HIS A 28 37.56 10.52 -38.07
CA HIS A 28 38.90 10.02 -37.86
C HIS A 28 38.98 8.92 -36.77
N PRO A 29 38.34 9.06 -35.58
CA PRO A 29 38.35 8.03 -34.54
C PRO A 29 37.78 6.68 -35.01
N ASP A 30 36.63 6.70 -35.69
CA ASP A 30 35.99 5.50 -36.23
C ASP A 30 36.88 4.78 -37.25
N CYS A 31 37.55 5.56 -38.12
CA CYS A 31 38.50 4.99 -39.08
C CYS A 31 39.70 4.35 -38.39
N VAL A 32 40.23 4.96 -37.32
CA VAL A 32 41.37 4.41 -36.56
C VAL A 32 40.98 3.09 -35.88
N LEU A 33 39.85 3.06 -35.17
CA LEU A 33 39.35 1.85 -34.51
C LEU A 33 39.12 0.70 -35.51
N SER A 34 38.51 1.01 -36.67
CA SER A 34 38.30 0.04 -37.74
C SER A 34 39.62 -0.54 -38.30
N HIS A 35 40.65 0.30 -38.46
CA HIS A 35 41.97 -0.17 -38.88
C HIS A 35 42.64 -1.03 -37.78
N LEU A 36 42.57 -0.63 -36.51
CA LEU A 36 43.09 -1.42 -35.39
C LEU A 36 42.40 -2.78 -35.28
N ASN A 37 41.09 -2.84 -35.52
CA ASN A 37 40.35 -4.10 -35.58
C ASN A 37 40.84 -5.00 -36.73
N THR A 38 41.11 -4.41 -37.88
CA THR A 38 41.65 -5.15 -39.04
C THR A 38 43.03 -5.73 -38.73
N LEU A 39 43.91 -4.94 -38.08
CA LEU A 39 45.23 -5.40 -37.62
C LEU A 39 45.12 -6.54 -36.61
N ARG A 40 44.21 -6.43 -35.64
CA ARG A 40 43.91 -7.50 -34.67
C ARG A 40 43.51 -8.80 -35.37
N LYS A 41 42.57 -8.74 -36.32
CA LYS A 41 42.09 -9.92 -37.08
C LYS A 41 43.18 -10.58 -37.92
N HIS A 42 44.24 -9.85 -38.28
CA HIS A 42 45.40 -10.37 -39.01
C HIS A 42 46.58 -10.73 -38.09
N CYS A 43 46.40 -10.64 -36.76
CA CYS A 43 47.44 -10.86 -35.76
C CYS A 43 48.70 -9.98 -35.96
N MET A 44 48.51 -8.75 -36.44
CA MET A 44 49.58 -7.80 -36.71
C MET A 44 49.74 -6.84 -35.54
N PHE A 45 50.96 -6.71 -35.00
CA PHE A 45 51.31 -5.84 -33.86
C PHE A 45 50.58 -6.16 -32.54
N THR A 46 50.01 -7.36 -32.41
CA THR A 46 49.42 -7.83 -31.15
C THR A 46 50.52 -8.21 -30.17
N ASP A 47 50.41 -7.74 -28.94
CA ASP A 47 51.40 -7.83 -27.86
C ASP A 47 50.87 -8.53 -26.60
N VAL A 48 49.65 -9.08 -26.66
CA VAL A 48 49.05 -9.91 -25.60
C VAL A 48 48.03 -10.89 -26.18
N THR A 49 47.93 -12.09 -25.60
CA THR A 49 46.89 -13.08 -25.92
C THR A 49 46.02 -13.36 -24.70
N LEU A 50 44.71 -13.15 -24.83
CA LEU A 50 43.74 -13.48 -23.78
C LEU A 50 43.18 -14.89 -24.01
N TRP A 51 43.07 -15.68 -22.95
CA TRP A 51 42.49 -17.02 -22.97
C TRP A 51 41.20 -17.05 -22.14
N ALA A 52 40.13 -17.59 -22.71
CA ALA A 52 38.89 -17.94 -22.02
C ALA A 52 38.53 -19.39 -22.36
N GLY A 53 38.53 -20.26 -21.36
CA GLY A 53 38.47 -21.71 -21.55
C GLY A 53 39.52 -22.19 -22.57
N ASN A 54 39.04 -22.69 -23.71
CA ASN A 54 39.87 -23.23 -24.79
C ASN A 54 40.06 -22.28 -25.99
N ARG A 55 39.57 -21.03 -25.93
CA ARG A 55 39.69 -20.05 -27.02
C ARG A 55 40.74 -18.99 -26.68
N SER A 56 41.57 -18.65 -27.66
CA SER A 56 42.58 -17.59 -27.57
C SER A 56 42.23 -16.38 -28.43
N PHE A 57 42.56 -15.19 -27.91
CA PHE A 57 42.23 -13.91 -28.52
C PHE A 57 43.46 -12.98 -28.51
N PRO A 58 44.19 -12.86 -29.64
CA PRO A 58 45.32 -11.95 -29.75
C PRO A 58 44.83 -10.49 -29.83
N CYS A 59 45.39 -9.62 -28.99
CA CYS A 59 44.94 -8.25 -28.77
C CYS A 59 46.11 -7.27 -28.64
N HIS A 60 45.78 -5.98 -28.56
CA HIS A 60 46.74 -4.89 -28.33
C HIS A 60 46.55 -4.33 -26.91
N ARG A 61 47.59 -4.37 -26.06
CA ARG A 61 47.57 -3.88 -24.67
C ARG A 61 47.13 -2.43 -24.60
N ALA A 62 47.59 -1.60 -25.54
CA ALA A 62 47.23 -0.18 -25.61
C ALA A 62 45.73 0.06 -25.82
N VAL A 63 45.07 -0.78 -26.63
CA VAL A 63 43.62 -0.65 -26.87
C VAL A 63 42.85 -1.12 -25.64
N LEU A 64 43.24 -2.25 -25.06
CA LEU A 64 42.60 -2.79 -23.86
C LEU A 64 42.72 -1.85 -22.65
N ALA A 65 43.91 -1.29 -22.42
CA ALA A 65 44.14 -0.31 -21.37
C ALA A 65 43.37 1.01 -21.60
N ALA A 66 43.19 1.42 -22.87
CA ALA A 66 42.38 2.59 -23.18
C ALA A 66 40.88 2.35 -22.97
N SER A 67 40.40 1.12 -23.18
CA SER A 67 38.99 0.76 -23.10
C SER A 67 38.54 0.28 -21.71
N SER A 68 39.44 -0.20 -20.86
CA SER A 68 39.11 -0.73 -19.54
C SER A 68 40.18 -0.42 -18.50
N ARG A 69 39.72 0.05 -17.33
CA ARG A 69 40.55 0.37 -16.17
C ARG A 69 41.19 -0.86 -15.54
N TYR A 70 40.54 -2.02 -15.66
CA TYR A 70 41.10 -3.29 -15.21
C TYR A 70 42.38 -3.63 -15.99
N PHE A 71 42.33 -3.56 -17.32
CA PHE A 71 43.50 -3.82 -18.16
C PHE A 71 44.56 -2.74 -18.02
N GLU A 72 44.17 -1.47 -17.88
CA GLU A 72 45.11 -0.39 -17.58
C GLU A 72 45.91 -0.66 -16.30
N ALA A 73 45.22 -1.04 -15.21
CA ALA A 73 45.86 -1.36 -13.94
C ALA A 73 46.74 -2.61 -14.03
N MET A 74 46.26 -3.66 -14.71
CA MET A 74 47.01 -4.91 -14.93
C MET A 74 48.32 -4.66 -15.67
N PHE A 75 48.31 -3.82 -16.71
CA PHE A 75 49.49 -3.56 -17.52
C PHE A 75 50.43 -2.48 -16.97
N SER A 76 49.94 -1.57 -16.12
CA SER A 76 50.72 -0.42 -15.64
C SER A 76 51.48 -0.66 -14.32
N ASN A 77 51.03 -1.58 -13.45
CA ASN A 77 51.48 -1.63 -12.05
C ASN A 77 52.68 -2.53 -11.73
N GLY A 78 53.47 -2.97 -12.71
CA GLY A 78 54.68 -3.78 -12.46
C GLY A 78 54.43 -5.11 -11.75
N LEU A 79 53.18 -5.60 -11.80
CA LEU A 79 52.77 -6.93 -11.35
C LEU A 79 53.30 -7.99 -12.31
N ARG A 80 53.28 -9.27 -11.92
CA ARG A 80 53.87 -10.38 -12.68
C ARG A 80 53.23 -10.53 -14.07
N GLU A 81 51.94 -10.24 -14.14
CA GLU A 81 51.07 -10.20 -15.32
C GLU A 81 51.43 -9.06 -16.29
N SER A 82 52.22 -8.06 -15.88
CA SER A 82 52.69 -7.01 -16.79
C SER A 82 53.79 -7.50 -17.75
N LEU A 83 54.44 -8.63 -17.41
CA LEU A 83 55.51 -9.27 -18.17
C LEU A 83 55.04 -10.53 -18.91
N ASP A 84 53.85 -11.05 -18.61
CA ASP A 84 53.32 -12.23 -19.28
C ASP A 84 52.61 -11.83 -20.59
N ASP A 85 52.95 -12.55 -21.67
CA ASP A 85 52.33 -12.37 -22.99
C ASP A 85 50.95 -13.03 -23.08
N GLU A 86 50.56 -13.81 -22.07
CA GLU A 86 49.30 -14.57 -22.00
C GLU A 86 48.55 -14.31 -20.68
N VAL A 87 47.26 -14.00 -20.78
CA VAL A 87 46.36 -13.81 -19.63
C VAL A 87 45.22 -14.81 -19.72
N ASN A 88 45.03 -15.66 -18.72
CA ASN A 88 44.02 -16.72 -18.74
C ASN A 88 42.91 -16.49 -17.70
N PHE A 89 41.67 -16.41 -18.19
CA PHE A 89 40.46 -16.29 -17.38
C PHE A 89 39.83 -17.65 -17.04
N HIS A 90 40.38 -18.76 -17.53
CA HIS A 90 39.91 -20.12 -17.28
C HIS A 90 38.38 -20.22 -17.51
N ASP A 91 37.64 -20.78 -16.55
CA ASP A 91 36.18 -20.95 -16.60
C ASP A 91 35.41 -19.76 -16.03
N SER A 92 36.06 -18.66 -15.65
CA SER A 92 35.37 -17.50 -15.04
C SER A 92 34.65 -16.63 -16.06
N LEU A 93 34.88 -16.82 -17.36
CA LEU A 93 34.31 -16.03 -18.44
C LEU A 93 33.90 -16.91 -19.61
N HIS A 94 32.67 -16.73 -20.09
CA HIS A 94 32.23 -17.34 -21.33
C HIS A 94 33.02 -16.76 -22.52
N PRO A 95 33.60 -17.61 -23.39
CA PRO A 95 34.42 -17.13 -24.51
C PRO A 95 33.70 -16.19 -25.48
N GLU A 96 32.40 -16.38 -25.66
CA GLU A 96 31.55 -15.53 -26.53
C GLU A 96 31.38 -14.12 -25.95
N VAL A 97 31.26 -14.00 -24.63
CA VAL A 97 31.13 -12.71 -23.92
C VAL A 97 32.44 -11.94 -24.00
N LEU A 98 33.58 -12.61 -23.82
CA LEU A 98 34.89 -11.99 -23.99
C LEU A 98 35.09 -11.50 -25.43
N GLU A 99 34.69 -12.29 -26.42
CA GLU A 99 34.75 -11.89 -27.83
C GLU A 99 33.90 -10.63 -28.10
N LEU A 100 32.69 -10.54 -27.55
CA LEU A 100 31.83 -9.36 -27.68
C LEU A 100 32.43 -8.12 -27.00
N LEU A 101 33.05 -8.26 -25.82
CA LEU A 101 33.73 -7.16 -25.14
C LEU A 101 34.96 -6.68 -25.92
N LEU A 102 35.71 -7.61 -26.51
CA LEU A 102 36.83 -7.28 -27.37
C LEU A 102 36.33 -6.59 -28.65
N ASP A 103 35.29 -7.09 -29.29
CA ASP A 103 34.68 -6.43 -30.45
C ASP A 103 34.19 -5.03 -30.10
N PHE A 104 33.65 -4.81 -28.91
CA PHE A 104 33.31 -3.48 -28.41
C PHE A 104 34.55 -2.58 -28.29
N ALA A 105 35.66 -3.05 -27.71
CA ALA A 105 36.89 -2.27 -27.58
C ALA A 105 37.44 -1.78 -28.94
N TYR A 106 37.22 -2.56 -30.01
CA TYR A 106 37.71 -2.25 -31.36
C TYR A 106 36.67 -1.65 -32.32
N SER A 107 35.39 -1.59 -31.94
CA SER A 107 34.31 -1.10 -32.83
C SER A 107 33.36 -0.09 -32.17
N SER A 108 33.41 0.04 -30.85
CA SER A 108 32.45 0.79 -30.03
C SER A 108 31.00 0.33 -30.19
N ARG A 109 30.77 -0.92 -30.62
CA ARG A 109 29.45 -1.51 -30.83
C ARG A 109 29.38 -2.88 -30.19
N ILE A 110 28.24 -3.19 -29.58
CA ILE A 110 27.97 -4.49 -28.96
C ILE A 110 26.51 -4.87 -29.19
N ILE A 111 26.24 -6.17 -29.34
CA ILE A 111 24.89 -6.72 -29.51
C ILE A 111 24.49 -7.38 -28.19
N ILE A 112 23.41 -6.89 -27.59
CA ILE A 112 22.86 -7.38 -26.32
C ILE A 112 21.53 -8.08 -26.61
N ASN A 113 21.37 -9.30 -26.11
CA ASN A 113 20.18 -10.14 -26.23
C ASN A 113 19.85 -10.77 -24.87
N GLU A 114 18.74 -11.54 -24.78
CA GLU A 114 18.29 -12.12 -23.51
C GLU A 114 19.25 -13.20 -22.95
N GLU A 115 19.97 -13.92 -23.80
CA GLU A 115 20.89 -14.99 -23.38
C GLU A 115 22.24 -14.45 -22.88
N ASN A 116 22.70 -13.31 -23.40
CA ASN A 116 24.01 -12.76 -23.10
C ASN A 116 24.00 -11.57 -22.13
N ALA A 117 22.83 -10.96 -21.87
CA ALA A 117 22.74 -9.74 -21.09
C ALA A 117 23.24 -9.91 -19.65
N GLU A 118 22.91 -11.02 -18.99
CA GLU A 118 23.37 -11.32 -17.63
C GLU A 118 24.90 -11.47 -17.61
N SER A 119 25.45 -12.38 -18.43
CA SER A 119 26.91 -12.61 -18.48
C SER A 119 27.69 -11.37 -18.94
N LEU A 120 27.11 -10.51 -19.80
CA LEU A 120 27.72 -9.23 -20.20
C LEU A 120 27.74 -8.22 -19.06
N LEU A 121 26.72 -8.21 -18.19
CA LEU A 121 26.70 -7.38 -17.00
C LEU A 121 27.82 -7.82 -16.04
N GLU A 122 27.92 -9.12 -15.76
CA GLU A 122 28.94 -9.70 -14.87
C GLU A 122 30.36 -9.43 -15.40
N ALA A 123 30.60 -9.75 -16.68
CA ALA A 123 31.89 -9.57 -17.33
C ALA A 123 32.26 -8.09 -17.48
N GLY A 124 31.28 -7.24 -17.79
CA GLY A 124 31.46 -5.80 -17.90
C GLY A 124 31.84 -5.15 -16.58
N ASP A 125 31.29 -5.62 -15.46
CA ASP A 125 31.68 -5.17 -14.13
C ASP A 125 33.06 -5.71 -13.73
N MET A 126 33.29 -7.01 -13.89
CA MET A 126 34.55 -7.67 -13.55
C MET A 126 35.75 -7.09 -14.31
N LEU A 127 35.61 -6.89 -15.62
CA LEU A 127 36.64 -6.30 -16.48
C LEU A 127 36.54 -4.77 -16.56
N GLN A 128 35.68 -4.12 -15.77
CA GLN A 128 35.52 -2.66 -15.68
C GLN A 128 35.21 -1.96 -17.02
N PHE A 129 34.42 -2.59 -17.89
CA PHE A 129 33.75 -1.95 -19.03
C PHE A 129 32.42 -1.33 -18.60
N HIS A 130 32.49 -0.17 -17.93
CA HIS A 130 31.30 0.48 -17.36
C HIS A 130 30.22 0.81 -18.40
N ASP A 131 30.59 1.24 -19.62
CA ASP A 131 29.62 1.55 -20.68
C ASP A 131 28.82 0.30 -21.11
N VAL A 132 29.48 -0.87 -21.16
CA VAL A 132 28.83 -2.13 -21.52
C VAL A 132 27.96 -2.62 -20.38
N ARG A 133 28.45 -2.55 -19.14
CA ARG A 133 27.68 -2.88 -17.94
C ARG A 133 26.39 -2.04 -17.87
N ASP A 134 26.50 -0.73 -18.07
CA ASP A 134 25.35 0.17 -17.99
C ASP A 134 24.34 -0.10 -19.12
N ALA A 135 24.83 -0.42 -20.33
CA ALA A 135 23.97 -0.82 -21.46
C ALA A 135 23.26 -2.17 -21.22
N ALA A 136 23.97 -3.16 -20.65
CA ALA A 136 23.39 -4.45 -20.28
C ALA A 136 22.33 -4.28 -19.17
N ALA A 137 22.62 -3.46 -18.15
CA ALA A 137 21.66 -3.12 -17.11
C ALA A 137 20.40 -2.45 -17.69
N GLU A 138 20.55 -1.48 -18.60
CA GLU A 138 19.39 -0.84 -19.25
C GLU A 138 18.56 -1.82 -20.08
N PHE A 139 19.19 -2.80 -20.71
CA PHE A 139 18.49 -3.86 -21.44
C PHE A 139 17.70 -4.77 -20.49
N LEU A 140 18.30 -5.19 -19.37
CA LEU A 140 17.64 -5.99 -18.34
C LEU A 140 16.49 -5.24 -17.67
N GLU A 141 16.63 -3.92 -17.44
CA GLU A 141 15.56 -3.08 -16.92
C GLU A 141 14.31 -3.08 -17.83
N LYS A 142 14.50 -3.14 -19.15
CA LYS A 142 13.39 -3.15 -20.12
C LYS A 142 12.71 -4.52 -20.25
N ASN A 143 13.42 -5.59 -19.88
CA ASN A 143 12.97 -6.99 -19.98
C ASN A 143 12.76 -7.63 -18.60
N LEU A 144 12.29 -6.83 -17.63
CA LEU A 144 11.97 -7.32 -16.30
C LEU A 144 10.57 -7.95 -16.27
N TYR A 145 10.49 -9.21 -15.85
CA TYR A 145 9.27 -9.99 -15.75
C TYR A 145 9.05 -10.46 -14.29
N PRO A 146 7.81 -10.76 -13.88
CA PRO A 146 7.54 -11.27 -12.53
C PRO A 146 8.29 -12.57 -12.19
N SER A 147 8.61 -13.39 -13.20
CA SER A 147 9.32 -14.66 -13.04
C SER A 147 10.83 -14.51 -12.85
N ASN A 148 11.45 -13.48 -13.41
CA ASN A 148 12.91 -13.26 -13.34
C ASN A 148 13.32 -12.18 -12.34
N CYS A 149 12.36 -11.49 -11.71
CA CYS A 149 12.66 -10.34 -10.87
C CYS A 149 13.54 -10.63 -9.65
N LEU A 150 13.44 -11.81 -9.04
CA LEU A 150 14.34 -12.21 -7.94
C LEU A 150 15.76 -12.45 -8.42
N GLY A 151 15.95 -13.19 -9.52
CA GLY A 151 17.27 -13.38 -10.12
C GLY A 151 17.93 -12.04 -10.47
N MET A 152 17.18 -11.13 -11.10
CA MET A 152 17.67 -9.78 -11.44
C MET A 152 18.00 -8.93 -10.20
N MET A 153 17.24 -9.10 -9.11
CA MET A 153 17.53 -8.44 -7.83
C MET A 153 18.84 -8.95 -7.22
N LEU A 154 19.06 -10.26 -7.20
CA LEU A 154 20.30 -10.86 -6.68
C LEU A 154 21.51 -10.49 -7.54
N LEU A 155 21.36 -10.55 -8.87
CA LEU A 155 22.39 -10.15 -9.83
C LEU A 155 22.76 -8.67 -9.66
N SER A 156 21.76 -7.79 -9.54
CA SER A 156 21.99 -6.36 -9.38
C SER A 156 22.62 -5.99 -8.04
N ASP A 157 22.36 -6.74 -6.97
CA ASP A 157 23.04 -6.56 -5.68
C ASP A 157 24.53 -6.96 -5.79
N ALA A 158 24.82 -8.11 -6.41
CA ALA A 158 26.18 -8.59 -6.63
C ALA A 158 27.06 -7.62 -7.44
N HIS A 159 26.47 -6.98 -8.47
CA HIS A 159 27.17 -6.03 -9.36
C HIS A 159 26.89 -4.55 -9.06
N GLN A 160 26.31 -4.24 -7.90
CA GLN A 160 26.01 -2.89 -7.42
C GLN A 160 25.18 -2.02 -8.40
N CYS A 161 24.33 -2.65 -9.21
CA CYS A 161 23.43 -1.98 -10.15
C CYS A 161 22.18 -1.45 -9.44
N ARG A 162 22.32 -0.31 -8.73
CA ARG A 162 21.25 0.27 -7.89
C ARG A 162 19.91 0.46 -8.59
N ARG A 163 19.91 0.94 -9.83
CA ARG A 163 18.67 1.25 -10.56
C ARG A 163 17.90 -0.02 -10.93
N LEU A 164 18.59 -1.04 -11.42
CA LEU A 164 18.03 -2.36 -11.69
C LEU A 164 17.52 -3.01 -10.40
N TYR A 165 18.27 -2.87 -9.29
CA TYR A 165 17.87 -3.35 -7.98
C TYR A 165 16.56 -2.70 -7.50
N GLU A 166 16.44 -1.37 -7.55
CA GLU A 166 15.24 -0.64 -7.11
C GLU A 166 13.99 -1.00 -7.95
N LEU A 167 14.15 -1.28 -9.24
CA LEU A 167 13.06 -1.73 -10.11
C LEU A 167 12.68 -3.18 -9.82
N SER A 168 13.68 -4.06 -9.71
CA SER A 168 13.49 -5.48 -9.38
C SER A 168 12.82 -5.65 -8.01
N TRP A 169 13.28 -4.90 -7.01
CA TRP A 169 12.72 -4.86 -5.66
C TRP A 169 11.25 -4.46 -5.66
N ARG A 170 10.90 -3.34 -6.33
CA ARG A 170 9.50 -2.91 -6.46
C ARG A 170 8.65 -3.96 -7.15
N MET A 171 9.17 -4.64 -8.17
CA MET A 171 8.44 -5.69 -8.85
C MET A 171 8.23 -6.93 -7.97
N CYS A 172 9.22 -7.29 -7.15
CA CYS A 172 9.10 -8.34 -6.14
C CYS A 172 7.98 -8.03 -5.14
N LEU A 173 7.90 -6.78 -4.68
CA LEU A 173 6.87 -6.34 -3.73
C LEU A 173 5.45 -6.42 -4.31
N VAL A 174 5.29 -6.08 -5.60
CA VAL A 174 4.00 -6.08 -6.29
C VAL A 174 3.53 -7.49 -6.66
N ASN A 175 4.45 -8.39 -7.03
CA ASN A 175 4.13 -9.73 -7.54
C ASN A 175 4.54 -10.87 -6.60
N PHE A 176 4.51 -10.65 -5.29
CA PHE A 176 4.97 -11.63 -4.30
C PHE A 176 4.33 -13.02 -4.46
N GLU A 177 3.08 -13.10 -4.91
CA GLU A 177 2.36 -14.36 -5.14
C GLU A 177 2.98 -15.26 -6.22
N THR A 178 3.57 -14.65 -7.25
CA THR A 178 4.31 -15.40 -8.28
C THR A 178 5.72 -15.70 -7.82
N VAL A 179 6.32 -14.73 -7.12
CA VAL A 179 7.70 -14.74 -6.66
C VAL A 179 7.97 -15.82 -5.62
N HIS A 180 7.10 -16.02 -4.63
CA HIS A 180 7.33 -17.03 -3.59
C HIS A 180 7.31 -18.48 -4.14
N LYS A 181 6.82 -18.69 -5.37
CA LYS A 181 6.75 -20.00 -6.04
C LYS A 181 8.00 -20.29 -6.87
N SER A 182 8.85 -19.30 -7.13
CA SER A 182 10.07 -19.52 -7.91
C SER A 182 11.13 -20.25 -7.09
N GLU A 183 12.04 -20.93 -7.77
CA GLU A 183 13.17 -21.61 -7.11
C GLU A 183 14.14 -20.61 -6.48
N ASP A 184 14.30 -19.44 -7.11
CA ASP A 184 15.12 -18.32 -6.60
C ASP A 184 14.67 -17.83 -5.22
N PHE A 185 13.41 -18.05 -4.85
CA PHE A 185 12.95 -17.69 -3.51
C PHE A 185 13.66 -18.52 -2.43
N ASN A 186 13.95 -19.80 -2.71
CA ASN A 186 14.62 -20.68 -1.74
C ASN A 186 16.12 -20.36 -1.57
N SER A 187 16.74 -19.72 -2.56
CA SER A 187 18.15 -19.30 -2.52
C SER A 187 18.36 -17.95 -1.84
N LEU A 188 17.29 -17.23 -1.47
CA LEU A 188 17.39 -15.94 -0.78
C LEU A 188 18.13 -16.05 0.55
N SER A 189 18.92 -15.02 0.84
CA SER A 189 19.54 -14.83 2.15
C SER A 189 18.49 -14.47 3.21
N LYS A 190 18.82 -14.73 4.48
CA LYS A 190 17.98 -14.36 5.62
C LYS A 190 17.66 -12.86 5.63
N ASP A 191 18.66 -12.01 5.41
CA ASP A 191 18.52 -10.56 5.52
C ASP A 191 17.63 -10.01 4.40
N THR A 192 17.82 -10.48 3.17
CA THR A 192 16.96 -10.11 2.02
C THR A 192 15.51 -10.54 2.23
N LEU A 193 15.28 -11.75 2.74
CA LEU A 193 13.94 -12.24 3.05
C LEU A 193 13.28 -11.41 4.17
N LEU A 194 14.04 -11.05 5.20
CA LEU A 194 13.57 -10.22 6.30
C LEU A 194 13.18 -8.81 5.82
N ASP A 195 13.98 -8.19 4.96
CA ASP A 195 13.67 -6.91 4.33
C ASP A 195 12.39 -6.99 3.49
N LEU A 196 12.18 -8.10 2.76
CA LEU A 196 11.01 -8.30 1.92
C LEU A 196 9.73 -8.43 2.76
N ILE A 197 9.78 -9.23 3.83
CA ILE A 197 8.63 -9.49 4.72
C ILE A 197 8.30 -8.25 5.56
N SER A 198 9.33 -7.55 6.06
CA SER A 198 9.16 -6.35 6.90
C SER A 198 8.59 -5.16 6.12
N SER A 199 8.73 -5.14 4.78
CA SER A 199 8.25 -4.07 3.92
C SER A 199 6.72 -3.85 4.01
N ASP A 200 6.31 -2.61 4.31
CA ASP A 200 4.93 -2.14 4.28
C ASP A 200 4.31 -2.05 2.87
N GLU A 201 5.17 -1.98 1.86
CA GLU A 201 4.80 -1.84 0.46
C GLU A 201 4.58 -3.18 -0.24
N LEU A 202 4.73 -4.31 0.47
CA LEU A 202 4.41 -5.64 -0.05
C LEU A 202 2.91 -5.72 -0.37
N GLU A 203 2.60 -5.93 -1.65
CA GLU A 203 1.23 -6.07 -2.12
C GLU A 203 0.81 -7.53 -2.05
N ILE A 204 0.29 -7.91 -0.89
CA ILE A 204 -0.31 -9.23 -0.71
C ILE A 204 -1.67 -9.08 -0.06
N GLU A 205 -2.63 -9.83 -0.59
CA GLU A 205 -4.02 -9.78 -0.17
C GLU A 205 -4.27 -10.62 1.09
N ASP A 206 -3.40 -11.59 1.37
CA ASP A 206 -3.50 -12.48 2.51
C ASP A 206 -2.13 -12.72 3.15
N GLU A 207 -2.02 -12.41 4.45
CA GLU A 207 -0.80 -12.63 5.22
C GLU A 207 -0.52 -14.14 5.41
N GLU A 208 -1.53 -15.01 5.26
CA GLU A 208 -1.35 -16.46 5.28
C GLU A 208 -0.37 -16.93 4.19
N LYS A 209 -0.40 -16.29 3.01
CA LYS A 209 0.55 -16.60 1.93
C LYS A 209 1.98 -16.22 2.32
N VAL A 210 2.18 -15.09 3.01
CA VAL A 210 3.50 -14.70 3.55
C VAL A 210 3.98 -15.71 4.57
N PHE A 211 3.10 -16.11 5.50
CA PHE A 211 3.42 -17.11 6.50
C PHE A 211 3.81 -18.46 5.87
N LYS A 212 3.01 -18.96 4.91
CA LYS A 212 3.32 -20.19 4.17
C LYS A 212 4.64 -20.10 3.41
N ALA A 213 4.94 -18.96 2.78
CA ALA A 213 6.21 -18.73 2.09
C ALA A 213 7.41 -18.77 3.05
N VAL A 214 7.31 -18.15 4.22
CA VAL A 214 8.36 -18.22 5.26
C VAL A 214 8.60 -19.65 5.72
N ILE A 215 7.53 -20.40 5.97
CA ILE A 215 7.64 -21.81 6.38
C ILE A 215 8.24 -22.66 5.26
N GLN A 216 7.90 -22.41 3.99
CA GLN A 216 8.49 -23.08 2.84
C GLN A 216 10.01 -22.82 2.75
N TRP A 217 10.43 -21.56 2.93
CA TRP A 217 11.85 -21.19 2.90
C TRP A 217 12.65 -21.83 4.03
N VAL A 218 12.08 -21.92 5.24
CA VAL A 218 12.72 -22.61 6.38
C VAL A 218 12.78 -24.12 6.16
N LYS A 219 11.73 -24.72 5.56
CA LYS A 219 11.69 -26.16 5.25
C LYS A 219 12.73 -26.61 4.21
N TYR A 220 13.22 -25.70 3.38
CA TYR A 220 14.24 -26.00 2.37
C TYR A 220 15.58 -26.40 3.01
N ASP A 221 15.94 -25.77 4.14
CA ASP A 221 17.17 -26.06 4.89
C ASP A 221 16.88 -25.94 6.39
N LEU A 222 16.36 -27.03 6.96
CA LEU A 222 15.86 -27.05 8.33
C LEU A 222 16.96 -26.92 9.39
N ASP A 223 18.18 -27.35 9.07
CA ASP A 223 19.27 -27.44 10.06
C ASP A 223 19.84 -26.06 10.38
N GLU A 224 20.07 -25.22 9.36
CA GLU A 224 20.57 -23.85 9.53
C GLU A 224 19.43 -22.84 9.77
N ARG A 225 18.32 -22.96 9.03
CA ARG A 225 17.31 -21.89 8.98
C ARG A 225 16.33 -21.89 10.14
N LYS A 226 16.23 -22.99 10.91
CA LYS A 226 15.37 -23.07 12.10
C LYS A 226 15.72 -22.00 13.14
N ALA A 227 16.99 -21.61 13.24
CA ALA A 227 17.44 -20.57 14.17
C ALA A 227 16.89 -19.17 13.84
N TYR A 228 16.55 -18.91 12.57
CA TYR A 228 16.06 -17.60 12.10
C TYR A 228 14.54 -17.46 12.15
N LEU A 229 13.81 -18.56 12.33
CA LEU A 229 12.36 -18.59 12.36
C LEU A 229 11.72 -17.58 13.35
N PRO A 230 12.21 -17.41 14.60
CA PRO A 230 11.61 -16.45 15.54
C PRO A 230 11.67 -14.99 15.03
N GLU A 231 12.75 -14.63 14.36
CA GLU A 231 12.97 -13.29 13.84
C GLU A 231 12.12 -13.01 12.59
N LEU A 232 11.98 -14.02 11.72
CA LEU A 232 11.10 -13.95 10.56
C LEU A 232 9.63 -13.84 11.00
N LEU A 233 9.19 -14.67 11.94
CA LEU A 233 7.81 -14.66 12.46
C LEU A 233 7.42 -13.33 13.09
N ARG A 234 8.38 -12.61 13.71
CA ARG A 234 8.12 -11.29 14.31
C ARG A 234 7.80 -10.21 13.26
N ASN A 235 8.29 -10.39 12.03
CA ASN A 235 8.03 -9.48 10.91
C ASN A 235 6.81 -9.88 10.07
N VAL A 236 6.33 -11.13 10.21
CA VAL A 236 5.03 -11.55 9.66
C VAL A 236 3.92 -10.91 10.50
N ARG A 237 2.87 -10.40 9.86
CA ARG A 237 1.76 -9.70 10.54
C ARG A 237 0.78 -10.68 11.15
N LEU A 238 1.27 -11.53 12.04
CA LEU A 238 0.55 -12.67 12.62
C LEU A 238 -0.78 -12.29 13.27
N ALA A 239 -0.92 -11.06 13.81
CA ALA A 239 -2.17 -10.62 14.41
C ALA A 239 -3.31 -10.44 13.39
N LEU A 240 -2.98 -10.36 12.10
CA LEU A 240 -3.93 -10.24 10.98
C LEU A 240 -4.35 -11.60 10.41
N LEU A 241 -3.71 -12.70 10.80
CA LEU A 241 -4.05 -14.03 10.31
C LEU A 241 -5.45 -14.47 10.79
N PRO A 242 -6.20 -15.24 9.98
CA PRO A 242 -7.43 -15.90 10.41
C PRO A 242 -7.22 -16.72 11.68
N SER A 243 -8.22 -16.75 12.56
CA SER A 243 -8.12 -17.46 13.86
C SER A 243 -7.91 -18.96 13.70
N GLU A 244 -8.32 -19.54 12.56
CA GLU A 244 -8.09 -20.96 12.25
C GLU A 244 -6.65 -21.19 11.76
N CYS A 245 -6.12 -20.37 10.85
CA CYS A 245 -4.72 -20.44 10.43
C CYS A 245 -3.73 -20.24 11.61
N LEU A 246 -4.08 -19.38 12.57
CA LEU A 246 -3.30 -19.15 13.78
C LEU A 246 -3.31 -20.38 14.71
N LYS A 247 -4.43 -21.13 14.75
CA LYS A 247 -4.54 -22.43 15.44
C LYS A 247 -3.84 -23.56 14.68
N GLU A 248 -3.87 -23.55 13.35
CA GLU A 248 -3.12 -24.50 12.51
C GLU A 248 -1.61 -24.27 12.61
N ALA A 249 -1.16 -23.02 12.71
CA ALA A 249 0.22 -22.66 13.01
C ALA A 249 0.64 -23.13 14.41
N LEU A 250 -0.27 -23.07 15.40
CA LEU A 250 -0.08 -23.70 16.72
C LEU A 250 -0.07 -25.24 16.65
N ALA A 251 -0.79 -25.83 15.72
CA ALA A 251 -0.91 -27.27 15.50
C ALA A 251 0.13 -27.86 14.52
N CYS A 252 1.00 -27.04 13.93
CA CYS A 252 2.22 -27.50 13.27
C CYS A 252 3.22 -27.98 14.35
N GLU A 253 2.95 -29.17 14.88
CA GLU A 253 3.48 -29.69 16.15
C GLU A 253 5.01 -29.93 16.19
N ASP A 254 5.73 -29.99 15.07
CA ASP A 254 7.14 -30.45 15.09
C ASP A 254 8.22 -29.34 14.98
N LEU A 255 7.91 -28.15 14.45
CA LEU A 255 8.91 -27.10 14.17
C LEU A 255 8.80 -25.86 15.05
N ILE A 256 7.57 -25.43 15.35
CA ILE A 256 7.27 -24.17 16.03
C ILE A 256 7.27 -24.35 17.55
N MET A 257 6.80 -25.50 18.04
CA MET A 257 6.64 -25.80 19.47
C MET A 257 7.96 -26.16 20.19
N VAL A 258 9.05 -26.40 19.46
CA VAL A 258 10.34 -26.79 20.06
C VAL A 258 11.12 -25.58 20.62
N ASP A 259 10.87 -24.37 20.12
CA ASP A 259 11.57 -23.14 20.56
C ASP A 259 10.59 -22.22 21.32
N GLU A 260 10.85 -22.01 22.61
CA GLU A 260 10.09 -21.10 23.49
C GLU A 260 9.96 -19.67 22.90
N ARG A 261 10.93 -19.23 22.08
CA ARG A 261 10.88 -17.89 21.46
C ARG A 261 9.77 -17.77 20.42
N ASN A 262 9.46 -18.84 19.69
CA ASN A 262 8.36 -18.83 18.71
C ASN A 262 7.00 -18.74 19.42
N LYS A 263 6.88 -19.40 20.57
CA LYS A 263 5.68 -19.39 21.41
C LYS A 263 5.40 -17.99 21.96
N LEU A 264 6.44 -17.29 22.45
CA LEU A 264 6.32 -15.92 22.92
C LEU A 264 5.84 -14.95 21.82
N VAL A 265 6.39 -15.06 20.61
CA VAL A 265 5.98 -14.22 19.46
C VAL A 265 4.52 -14.48 19.09
N LEU A 266 4.08 -15.74 19.16
CA LEU A 266 2.71 -16.13 18.84
C LEU A 266 1.72 -15.69 19.92
N ASP A 267 2.08 -15.81 21.19
CA ASP A 267 1.30 -15.31 22.32
C ASP A 267 1.18 -13.78 22.28
N GLU A 268 2.27 -13.07 21.94
CA GLU A 268 2.27 -11.62 21.70
C GLU A 268 1.34 -11.25 20.53
N ALA A 269 1.38 -12.01 19.43
CA ALA A 269 0.49 -11.81 18.29
C ALA A 269 -0.99 -12.04 18.65
N ILE A 270 -1.29 -13.05 19.46
CA ILE A 270 -2.65 -13.32 19.97
C ILE A 270 -3.10 -12.19 20.90
N GLN A 271 -2.22 -11.69 21.76
CA GLN A 271 -2.52 -10.57 22.65
C GLN A 271 -2.70 -9.26 21.86
N CYS A 272 -1.88 -9.01 20.83
CA CYS A 272 -2.08 -7.89 19.92
C CYS A 272 -3.37 -8.03 19.12
N LYS A 273 -3.72 -9.21 18.63
CA LYS A 273 -5.02 -9.47 17.98
C LYS A 273 -6.18 -9.18 18.92
N LYS A 274 -6.08 -9.57 20.21
CA LYS A 274 -7.05 -9.18 21.23
C LYS A 274 -7.10 -7.65 21.41
N LYS A 275 -5.96 -6.96 21.48
CA LYS A 275 -5.93 -5.48 21.57
C LYS A 275 -6.52 -4.78 20.35
N ILE A 276 -6.29 -5.31 19.14
CA ILE A 276 -6.90 -4.82 17.88
C ILE A 276 -8.42 -5.00 17.94
N LEU A 277 -8.89 -6.21 18.29
CA LEU A 277 -10.32 -6.50 18.46
C LEU A 277 -10.95 -5.65 19.57
N GLN A 278 -10.15 -5.23 20.54
CA GLN A 278 -10.55 -4.38 21.66
C GLN A 278 -10.42 -2.87 21.37
N ASN A 279 -9.91 -2.46 20.20
CA ASN A 279 -9.63 -1.06 19.84
C ASN A 279 -8.84 -0.30 20.94
N ASP A 280 -7.91 -0.99 21.59
CA ASP A 280 -7.20 -0.48 22.77
C ASP A 280 -5.82 0.05 22.35
N GLY A 281 -5.78 1.33 21.99
CA GLY A 281 -4.55 2.05 21.61
C GLY A 281 -4.26 2.10 20.10
N VAL A 282 -3.29 2.94 19.72
CA VAL A 282 -2.64 2.83 18.41
C VAL A 282 -1.75 1.59 18.48
N VAL A 283 -2.12 0.51 17.80
CA VAL A 283 -1.26 -0.67 17.73
C VAL A 283 -0.12 -0.35 16.77
N THR A 284 0.98 0.19 17.31
CA THR A 284 2.18 0.56 16.56
C THR A 284 3.09 -0.63 16.27
N SER A 285 2.75 -1.83 16.77
CA SER A 285 3.57 -3.01 16.55
C SER A 285 3.46 -3.48 15.08
N PRO A 286 4.59 -3.81 14.43
CA PRO A 286 4.59 -4.30 13.05
C PRO A 286 3.67 -5.51 12.83
N CYS A 287 3.47 -6.34 13.86
CA CYS A 287 2.64 -7.55 13.82
C CYS A 287 1.13 -7.31 13.59
N ALA A 288 0.66 -6.08 13.76
CA ALA A 288 -0.76 -5.69 13.74
C ALA A 288 -1.10 -4.64 12.68
N ARG A 289 -0.08 -4.11 11.98
CA ARG A 289 -0.27 -3.06 10.98
C ARG A 289 -0.61 -3.70 9.64
N PRO A 290 -1.77 -3.40 9.02
CA PRO A 290 -2.14 -3.98 7.73
C PRO A 290 -1.22 -3.49 6.60
N ARG A 291 -0.93 -4.34 5.61
CA ARG A 291 -0.17 -3.96 4.40
C ARG A 291 -1.02 -3.01 3.55
N LYS A 292 -0.36 -2.18 2.73
CA LYS A 292 -0.99 -1.13 1.90
C LYS A 292 -2.11 -1.67 0.98
N ALA A 293 -2.05 -2.95 0.60
CA ALA A 293 -3.01 -3.62 -0.28
C ALA A 293 -4.24 -4.23 0.42
N GLY A 294 -4.29 -4.29 1.76
CA GLY A 294 -5.34 -5.02 2.48
C GLY A 294 -6.66 -4.26 2.71
N HIS A 295 -6.71 -2.95 2.45
CA HIS A 295 -7.88 -2.11 2.70
C HIS A 295 -8.54 -1.65 1.41
N THR A 296 -9.80 -2.02 1.21
CA THR A 296 -10.62 -1.54 0.10
C THR A 296 -11.56 -0.46 0.61
N LEU A 297 -11.46 0.75 0.05
CA LEU A 297 -12.39 1.83 0.35
C LEU A 297 -13.59 1.77 -0.60
N LEU A 298 -14.78 1.70 -0.02
CA LEU A 298 -16.04 1.62 -0.77
C LEU A 298 -16.92 2.82 -0.46
N ILE A 299 -17.32 3.51 -1.52
CA ILE A 299 -18.27 4.62 -1.50
C ILE A 299 -19.62 4.08 -1.96
N LEU A 300 -20.62 4.18 -1.11
CA LEU A 300 -22.00 3.92 -1.50
C LEU A 300 -22.64 5.26 -1.84
N GLY A 301 -23.02 5.44 -3.11
CA GLY A 301 -23.63 6.67 -3.57
C GLY A 301 -24.45 6.46 -4.83
N GLY A 302 -25.04 7.53 -5.33
CA GLY A 302 -25.74 7.48 -6.62
C GLY A 302 -25.71 8.79 -7.37
N GLN A 303 -26.20 8.75 -8.62
CA GLN A 303 -26.25 9.92 -9.50
C GLN A 303 -27.28 10.97 -9.06
N THR A 304 -28.23 10.55 -8.22
CA THR A 304 -29.26 11.37 -7.61
C THR A 304 -29.12 11.36 -6.09
N PHE A 305 -30.05 11.96 -5.35
CA PHE A 305 -30.09 11.80 -3.89
C PHE A 305 -30.38 10.36 -3.43
N MET A 306 -30.75 9.45 -4.35
CA MET A 306 -30.84 8.02 -4.09
C MET A 306 -29.49 7.38 -4.37
N CYS A 307 -28.99 6.62 -3.40
CA CYS A 307 -27.88 5.71 -3.63
C CYS A 307 -28.37 4.50 -4.42
N ASP A 308 -27.72 4.22 -5.54
CA ASP A 308 -28.03 3.11 -6.43
C ASP A 308 -26.80 2.24 -6.72
N LYS A 309 -25.58 2.67 -6.39
CA LYS A 309 -24.35 1.95 -6.72
C LYS A 309 -23.32 1.93 -5.58
N ILE A 310 -22.50 0.88 -5.57
CA ILE A 310 -21.25 0.80 -4.83
C ILE A 310 -20.11 1.15 -5.77
N TYR A 311 -19.21 2.00 -5.29
CA TYR A 311 -17.99 2.38 -5.97
C TYR A 311 -16.78 2.02 -5.13
N GLN A 312 -15.74 1.51 -5.75
CA GLN A 312 -14.45 1.24 -5.13
C GLN A 312 -13.47 2.36 -5.46
N VAL A 313 -12.76 2.86 -4.45
CA VAL A 313 -11.65 3.80 -4.66
C VAL A 313 -10.40 2.99 -4.98
N ASP A 314 -9.89 3.12 -6.19
CA ASP A 314 -8.60 2.56 -6.55
C ASP A 314 -7.49 3.56 -6.16
N HIS A 315 -6.70 3.19 -5.15
CA HIS A 315 -5.57 3.99 -4.69
C HIS A 315 -4.45 4.11 -5.74
N LYS A 316 -4.30 3.13 -6.63
CA LYS A 316 -3.24 3.10 -7.66
C LYS A 316 -3.60 3.98 -8.83
N ALA A 317 -4.82 3.84 -9.36
CA ALA A 317 -5.31 4.65 -10.46
C ALA A 317 -5.77 6.06 -10.04
N LYS A 318 -6.00 6.28 -8.73
CA LYS A 318 -6.72 7.46 -8.18
C LYS A 318 -8.11 7.64 -8.79
N GLU A 319 -8.70 6.54 -9.24
CA GLU A 319 -10.00 6.50 -9.89
C GLU A 319 -11.06 5.89 -8.96
N ILE A 320 -12.32 6.18 -9.26
CA ILE A 320 -13.48 5.62 -8.55
C ILE A 320 -14.22 4.72 -9.52
N ILE A 321 -14.16 3.41 -9.26
CA ILE A 321 -14.63 2.35 -10.15
C ILE A 321 -16.01 1.88 -9.68
N PRO A 322 -17.05 1.87 -10.53
CA PRO A 322 -18.34 1.29 -10.18
C PRO A 322 -18.24 -0.24 -10.08
N LYS A 323 -18.82 -0.83 -9.02
CA LYS A 323 -18.75 -2.28 -8.76
C LYS A 323 -20.10 -2.98 -8.90
N ALA A 324 -21.09 -2.58 -8.10
CA ALA A 324 -22.39 -3.25 -8.07
C ALA A 324 -23.55 -2.26 -7.91
N ASP A 325 -24.70 -2.62 -8.46
CA ASP A 325 -25.95 -1.89 -8.25
C ASP A 325 -26.61 -2.36 -6.95
N LEU A 326 -27.02 -1.40 -6.11
CA LEU A 326 -27.78 -1.65 -4.91
C LEU A 326 -29.20 -2.15 -5.31
N PRO A 327 -29.64 -3.33 -4.86
CA PRO A 327 -30.92 -3.92 -5.30
C PRO A 327 -32.15 -3.04 -5.02
N SER A 328 -32.05 -2.13 -4.07
CA SER A 328 -33.13 -1.21 -3.71
C SER A 328 -32.57 0.18 -3.40
N PRO A 329 -32.61 1.09 -4.39
CA PRO A 329 -32.12 2.45 -4.23
C PRO A 329 -32.81 3.21 -3.11
N ARG A 330 -32.02 3.89 -2.29
CA ARG A 330 -32.48 4.53 -1.05
C ARG A 330 -31.56 5.66 -0.61
N LYS A 331 -32.09 6.54 0.23
CA LYS A 331 -31.35 7.65 0.85
C LYS A 331 -31.38 7.52 2.37
N GLU A 332 -30.46 8.21 3.05
CA GLU A 332 -30.40 8.29 4.53
C GLU A 332 -30.39 6.90 5.21
N PHE A 333 -29.84 5.89 4.54
CA PHE A 333 -29.50 4.61 5.15
C PHE A 333 -28.14 4.74 5.85
N SER A 334 -27.81 3.76 6.67
CA SER A 334 -26.47 3.63 7.25
C SER A 334 -25.79 2.39 6.71
N ALA A 335 -24.49 2.46 6.45
CA ALA A 335 -23.68 1.31 6.08
C ALA A 335 -22.52 1.12 7.03
N CYS A 336 -22.23 -0.15 7.32
CA CYS A 336 -21.11 -0.54 8.16
C CYS A 336 -20.47 -1.80 7.59
N ALA A 337 -19.15 -1.88 7.65
CA ALA A 337 -18.39 -3.05 7.24
C ALA A 337 -18.09 -3.93 8.45
N ILE A 338 -18.31 -5.24 8.30
CA ILE A 338 -17.82 -6.27 9.23
C ILE A 338 -16.99 -7.24 8.40
N GLY A 339 -15.67 -7.19 8.56
CA GLY A 339 -14.72 -7.93 7.73
C GLY A 339 -14.86 -7.59 6.24
N CYS A 340 -15.24 -8.59 5.44
CA CYS A 340 -15.46 -8.50 3.99
C CYS A 340 -16.88 -8.16 3.56
N LYS A 341 -17.80 -7.99 4.50
CA LYS A 341 -19.22 -7.81 4.21
C LYS A 341 -19.63 -6.38 4.57
N VAL A 342 -20.29 -5.72 3.63
CA VAL A 342 -20.88 -4.39 3.84
C VAL A 342 -22.36 -4.56 4.11
N TYR A 343 -22.79 -4.13 5.30
CA TYR A 343 -24.18 -4.17 5.73
C TYR A 343 -24.82 -2.81 5.51
N VAL A 344 -25.85 -2.77 4.67
CA VAL A 344 -26.68 -1.60 4.40
C VAL A 344 -27.99 -1.75 5.15
N THR A 345 -28.27 -0.81 6.06
CA THR A 345 -29.41 -0.89 6.98
C THR A 345 -30.39 0.26 6.78
N GLY A 346 -31.68 -0.07 6.71
CA GLY A 346 -32.78 0.90 6.73
C GLY A 346 -32.77 1.90 5.58
N GLY A 347 -33.08 3.16 5.88
CA GLY A 347 -33.17 4.25 4.92
C GLY A 347 -34.57 4.45 4.35
N ARG A 348 -34.67 5.41 3.44
CA ARG A 348 -35.92 5.86 2.83
C ARG A 348 -35.92 5.63 1.32
N GLY A 349 -36.94 4.94 0.82
CA GLY A 349 -37.14 4.67 -0.61
C GLY A 349 -37.78 5.83 -1.37
N SER A 350 -38.04 5.63 -2.66
CA SER A 350 -38.68 6.60 -3.57
C SER A 350 -40.09 7.01 -3.13
N GLU A 351 -40.88 6.08 -2.61
CA GLU A 351 -42.22 6.33 -2.06
C GLU A 351 -42.20 6.98 -0.67
N ASN A 352 -41.04 7.47 -0.23
CA ASN A 352 -40.84 8.04 1.10
C ASN A 352 -41.11 7.07 2.27
N GLY A 353 -41.31 5.78 1.98
CA GLY A 353 -41.45 4.70 2.95
C GLY A 353 -40.13 4.42 3.68
N VAL A 354 -40.23 4.16 4.98
CA VAL A 354 -39.10 3.83 5.83
C VAL A 354 -38.90 2.31 5.81
N SER A 355 -37.68 1.86 5.56
CA SER A 355 -37.37 0.44 5.41
C SER A 355 -36.77 -0.16 6.69
N LYS A 356 -37.06 -1.44 6.92
CA LYS A 356 -36.37 -2.30 7.90
C LYS A 356 -35.41 -3.30 7.25
N ASP A 357 -35.29 -3.25 5.92
CA ASP A 357 -34.48 -4.22 5.18
C ASP A 357 -32.99 -4.02 5.47
N VAL A 358 -32.27 -5.14 5.44
CA VAL A 358 -30.83 -5.19 5.60
C VAL A 358 -30.26 -5.92 4.40
N TRP A 359 -29.44 -5.22 3.63
CA TRP A 359 -28.74 -5.77 2.48
C TRP A 359 -27.28 -5.99 2.85
N VAL A 360 -26.73 -7.13 2.45
CA VAL A 360 -25.34 -7.49 2.71
C VAL A 360 -24.65 -7.67 1.37
N TYR A 361 -23.65 -6.83 1.11
CA TYR A 361 -22.78 -6.97 -0.03
C TYR A 361 -21.53 -7.73 0.38
N ASP A 362 -21.31 -8.87 -0.25
CA ASP A 362 -20.07 -9.62 -0.12
C ASP A 362 -19.03 -9.05 -1.09
N THR A 363 -17.97 -8.45 -0.56
CA THR A 363 -16.92 -7.85 -1.41
C THR A 363 -16.01 -8.86 -2.08
N VAL A 364 -16.05 -10.12 -1.65
CA VAL A 364 -15.26 -11.22 -2.22
C VAL A 364 -15.96 -11.80 -3.44
N HIS A 365 -17.25 -12.11 -3.29
CA HIS A 365 -18.06 -12.70 -4.35
C HIS A 365 -18.73 -11.65 -5.24
N GLU A 366 -18.70 -10.38 -4.83
CA GLU A 366 -19.37 -9.25 -5.49
C GLU A 366 -20.89 -9.42 -5.60
N GLU A 367 -21.48 -10.13 -4.64
CA GLU A 367 -22.90 -10.47 -4.63
C GLU A 367 -23.66 -9.79 -3.49
N TRP A 368 -24.94 -9.51 -3.76
CA TRP A 368 -25.88 -9.01 -2.77
C TRP A 368 -26.73 -10.13 -2.19
N SER A 369 -26.87 -10.14 -0.88
CA SER A 369 -27.78 -11.01 -0.15
C SER A 369 -28.64 -10.21 0.81
N LYS A 370 -29.76 -10.79 1.24
CA LYS A 370 -30.67 -10.18 2.21
C LYS A 370 -30.48 -10.83 3.57
N ALA A 371 -30.19 -10.02 4.59
CA ALA A 371 -30.12 -10.48 5.99
C ALA A 371 -31.50 -10.36 6.67
N ALA A 372 -31.59 -10.85 7.91
CA ALA A 372 -32.78 -10.65 8.73
C ALA A 372 -33.11 -9.15 8.81
N PRO A 373 -34.38 -8.76 8.65
CA PRO A 373 -34.77 -7.36 8.74
C PRO A 373 -34.63 -6.85 10.17
N MET A 374 -34.32 -5.57 10.32
CA MET A 374 -34.34 -4.89 11.62
C MET A 374 -35.72 -5.00 12.28
N LEU A 375 -35.77 -4.87 13.61
CA LEU A 375 -37.02 -4.87 14.35
C LEU A 375 -37.80 -3.58 14.09
N ILE A 376 -37.10 -2.46 13.92
CA ILE A 376 -37.71 -1.15 13.67
C ILE A 376 -37.24 -0.58 12.33
N ALA A 377 -38.19 -0.18 11.49
CA ALA A 377 -37.91 0.56 10.26
C ALA A 377 -37.43 1.98 10.62
N ARG A 378 -36.26 2.37 10.09
CA ARG A 378 -35.63 3.65 10.41
C ARG A 378 -34.80 4.26 9.28
N PHE A 379 -34.59 5.57 9.33
CA PHE A 379 -33.71 6.34 8.45
C PHE A 379 -32.97 7.44 9.23
N GLY A 380 -31.82 7.90 8.72
CA GLY A 380 -30.96 8.88 9.41
C GLY A 380 -30.41 8.36 10.75
N HIS A 381 -30.33 7.04 10.91
CA HIS A 381 -29.67 6.37 12.03
C HIS A 381 -28.17 6.22 11.77
N GLY A 382 -27.39 6.03 12.83
CA GLY A 382 -26.00 5.62 12.71
C GLY A 382 -25.86 4.11 12.86
N SER A 383 -24.83 3.55 12.26
CA SER A 383 -24.43 2.16 12.46
C SER A 383 -22.94 2.05 12.71
N ALA A 384 -22.56 1.11 13.58
CA ALA A 384 -21.17 0.84 13.92
C ALA A 384 -20.98 -0.64 14.20
N GLU A 385 -19.79 -1.15 13.88
CA GLU A 385 -19.36 -2.51 14.21
C GLU A 385 -18.77 -2.48 15.62
N LEU A 386 -19.15 -3.43 16.44
CA LEU A 386 -18.56 -3.64 17.75
C LEU A 386 -18.60 -5.12 18.10
N GLU A 387 -17.44 -5.70 18.38
CA GLU A 387 -17.29 -7.13 18.72
C GLU A 387 -17.92 -8.04 17.66
N ASN A 388 -17.64 -7.77 16.38
CA ASN A 388 -18.18 -8.46 15.20
C ASN A 388 -19.71 -8.42 15.07
N CYS A 389 -20.37 -7.55 15.83
CA CYS A 389 -21.81 -7.35 15.77
C CYS A 389 -22.11 -5.97 15.19
N LEU A 390 -23.21 -5.87 14.47
CA LEU A 390 -23.67 -4.60 13.92
C LEU A 390 -24.62 -3.94 14.92
N TYR A 391 -24.31 -2.71 15.33
CA TYR A 391 -25.20 -1.91 16.15
C TYR A 391 -25.85 -0.81 15.31
N VAL A 392 -27.16 -0.67 15.46
CA VAL A 392 -27.96 0.35 14.79
C VAL A 392 -28.58 1.26 15.83
N VAL A 393 -28.23 2.54 15.77
CA VAL A 393 -28.45 3.51 16.86
C VAL A 393 -29.30 4.68 16.37
N GLY A 394 -30.41 4.93 17.07
CA GLY A 394 -31.25 6.12 16.86
C GLY A 394 -31.92 6.20 15.48
N GLY A 395 -32.01 7.40 14.94
CA GLY A 395 -32.67 7.70 13.66
C GLY A 395 -34.14 8.09 13.81
N HIS A 396 -34.85 8.10 12.70
CA HIS A 396 -36.25 8.44 12.61
C HIS A 396 -37.08 7.26 12.14
N THR A 397 -38.31 7.14 12.64
CA THR A 397 -39.32 6.23 12.08
C THR A 397 -40.49 7.02 11.52
N ALA A 398 -41.21 6.45 10.55
CA ALA A 398 -42.47 7.02 10.08
C ALA A 398 -43.60 6.59 11.04
N VAL A 399 -44.32 7.56 11.60
CA VAL A 399 -45.54 7.27 12.36
C VAL A 399 -46.61 6.85 11.35
N ALA A 400 -47.12 5.64 11.46
CA ALA A 400 -48.25 5.17 10.65
C ALA A 400 -49.50 6.01 10.97
N GLY A 401 -50.12 6.62 9.97
CA GLY A 401 -51.52 7.10 10.05
C GLY A 401 -51.79 8.61 10.09
N VAL A 402 -50.82 9.51 9.91
CA VAL A 402 -51.10 10.97 9.83
C VAL A 402 -50.43 11.60 8.61
N PHE A 403 -51.24 12.02 7.64
CA PHE A 403 -50.89 12.99 6.60
C PHE A 403 -51.51 14.35 7.01
N PRO A 404 -50.83 15.52 6.90
CA PRO A 404 -49.54 15.79 6.28
C PRO A 404 -48.35 15.54 7.22
N ALA A 405 -47.21 15.15 6.62
CA ALA A 405 -46.02 14.66 7.31
C ALA A 405 -45.38 15.67 8.28
N SER A 406 -45.61 15.52 9.60
CA SER A 406 -44.69 15.88 10.68
C SER A 406 -45.21 15.45 12.06
N PRO A 407 -44.35 15.18 13.06
CA PRO A 407 -42.89 15.08 13.03
C PRO A 407 -42.43 13.61 13.10
N SER A 408 -41.38 13.28 12.34
CA SER A 408 -40.58 12.08 12.58
C SER A 408 -40.02 12.14 14.00
N VAL A 409 -40.36 11.17 14.86
CA VAL A 409 -39.86 11.13 16.25
C VAL A 409 -38.46 10.52 16.22
N SER A 410 -37.46 11.24 16.75
CA SER A 410 -36.11 10.67 16.96
C SER A 410 -36.20 9.47 17.90
N LEU A 411 -35.65 8.34 17.47
CA LEU A 411 -35.69 7.08 18.20
C LEU A 411 -34.65 7.06 19.32
N LYS A 412 -35.01 6.42 20.43
CA LYS A 412 -34.05 6.02 21.48
C LYS A 412 -33.58 4.59 21.30
N GLN A 413 -34.32 3.79 20.54
CA GLN A 413 -34.09 2.36 20.39
C GLN A 413 -32.76 2.07 19.72
N VAL A 414 -32.02 1.12 20.29
CA VAL A 414 -30.78 0.59 19.75
C VAL A 414 -30.94 -0.91 19.56
N GLU A 415 -30.52 -1.39 18.41
CA GLU A 415 -30.61 -2.80 18.06
C GLU A 415 -29.22 -3.34 17.72
N LYS A 416 -28.96 -4.57 18.17
CA LYS A 416 -27.74 -5.33 17.89
C LYS A 416 -28.09 -6.49 16.96
N TYR A 417 -27.37 -6.60 15.86
CA TYR A 417 -27.42 -7.73 14.95
C TYR A 417 -26.19 -8.59 15.11
N ASP A 418 -26.42 -9.88 15.27
CA ASP A 418 -25.39 -10.90 15.24
C ASP A 418 -25.38 -11.56 13.84
N PRO A 419 -24.32 -11.36 13.04
CA PRO A 419 -24.18 -11.97 11.72
C PRO A 419 -24.15 -13.50 11.73
N ILE A 420 -23.71 -14.13 12.83
CA ILE A 420 -23.58 -15.59 12.93
C ILE A 420 -24.96 -16.22 13.09
N SER A 421 -25.76 -15.71 14.02
CA SER A 421 -27.12 -16.21 14.23
C SER A 421 -28.16 -15.58 13.30
N ASN A 422 -27.79 -14.56 12.52
CA ASN A 422 -28.65 -13.78 11.64
C ASN A 422 -29.90 -13.26 12.38
N LYS A 423 -29.69 -12.69 13.58
CA LYS A 423 -30.77 -12.23 14.46
C LYS A 423 -30.52 -10.84 15.01
N TRP A 424 -31.60 -10.08 15.12
CA TRP A 424 -31.64 -8.77 15.79
C TRP A 424 -32.13 -8.92 17.22
N THR A 425 -31.49 -8.17 18.12
CA THR A 425 -31.84 -8.09 19.54
C THR A 425 -31.87 -6.64 19.98
N MET A 426 -32.80 -6.32 20.89
CA MET A 426 -32.84 -4.98 21.50
C MET A 426 -31.77 -4.88 22.59
N VAL A 427 -31.02 -3.78 22.59
CA VAL A 427 -30.13 -3.42 23.70
C VAL A 427 -30.66 -2.19 24.42
N ALA A 428 -29.98 -1.74 25.47
CA ALA A 428 -30.43 -0.57 26.23
C ALA A 428 -30.63 0.64 25.30
N PRO A 429 -31.75 1.37 25.46
CA PRO A 429 -32.03 2.54 24.64
C PRO A 429 -31.11 3.70 25.02
N LEU A 430 -30.85 4.58 24.06
CA LEU A 430 -30.19 5.86 24.27
C LEU A 430 -30.86 6.65 25.40
N ARG A 431 -30.07 7.44 26.12
CA ARG A 431 -30.61 8.35 27.15
C ARG A 431 -31.46 9.42 26.47
N ASP A 432 -30.86 10.04 25.45
CA ASP A 432 -31.49 11.05 24.62
C ASP A 432 -31.61 10.53 23.18
N GLY A 433 -32.83 10.55 22.63
CA GLY A 433 -33.09 10.04 21.29
C GLY A 433 -32.53 10.99 20.25
N VAL A 434 -31.70 10.47 19.36
CA VAL A 434 -30.98 11.28 18.37
C VAL A 434 -31.14 10.72 16.96
N SER A 435 -31.11 11.62 15.99
CA SER A 435 -31.07 11.33 14.56
C SER A 435 -30.00 12.15 13.87
N ASN A 436 -29.44 11.64 12.76
CA ASN A 436 -28.32 12.27 12.04
C ASN A 436 -27.11 12.57 12.94
N ALA A 437 -26.91 11.72 13.96
CA ALA A 437 -25.77 11.73 14.85
C ALA A 437 -24.63 10.92 14.24
N ALA A 438 -23.40 11.26 14.57
CA ALA A 438 -22.25 10.44 14.22
C ALA A 438 -22.11 9.31 15.25
N VAL A 439 -21.99 8.08 14.76
CA VAL A 439 -21.91 6.87 15.61
C VAL A 439 -20.67 6.10 15.23
N VAL A 440 -19.83 5.79 16.21
CA VAL A 440 -18.57 5.07 16.02
C VAL A 440 -18.30 4.15 17.21
N SER A 441 -17.49 3.12 16.99
CA SER A 441 -16.97 2.25 18.05
C SER A 441 -15.50 2.58 18.34
N ALA A 442 -15.15 2.71 19.61
CA ALA A 442 -13.78 2.89 20.06
C ALA A 442 -13.61 2.22 21.43
N ARG A 443 -12.48 1.55 21.67
CA ARG A 443 -12.15 0.89 22.96
C ARG A 443 -13.30 0.02 23.49
N LEU A 444 -13.83 -0.87 22.65
CA LEU A 444 -14.98 -1.73 22.95
C LEU A 444 -16.29 -1.03 23.37
N LYS A 445 -16.45 0.26 23.10
CA LYS A 445 -17.66 1.02 23.44
C LYS A 445 -18.22 1.71 22.21
N LEU A 446 -19.53 1.96 22.20
CA LEU A 446 -20.13 2.83 21.18
C LEU A 446 -20.16 4.25 21.69
N PHE A 447 -19.86 5.19 20.80
CA PHE A 447 -19.99 6.62 21.06
C PHE A 447 -20.94 7.23 20.04
N VAL A 448 -21.79 8.12 20.53
CA VAL A 448 -22.76 8.87 19.76
C VAL A 448 -22.52 10.35 19.99
N PHE A 449 -22.24 11.05 18.90
CA PHE A 449 -21.89 12.46 18.92
C PHE A 449 -22.94 13.28 18.17
N GLY A 450 -23.48 14.27 18.89
CA GLY A 450 -24.43 15.22 18.36
C GLY A 450 -25.72 14.59 17.83
N GLY A 451 -26.20 15.13 16.72
CA GLY A 451 -27.48 14.81 16.10
C GLY A 451 -28.60 15.76 16.52
N THR A 452 -29.80 15.39 16.11
CA THR A 452 -31.02 16.15 16.33
C THR A 452 -31.89 15.44 17.37
N SER A 453 -32.24 16.16 18.43
CA SER A 453 -33.07 15.65 19.53
C SER A 453 -34.51 15.39 19.06
N ILE A 454 -35.32 14.76 19.92
CA ILE A 454 -36.76 14.58 19.71
C ILE A 454 -37.48 15.93 19.54
N HIS A 455 -36.99 16.98 20.20
CA HIS A 455 -37.52 18.34 20.13
C HIS A 455 -36.97 19.16 18.96
N ARG A 456 -36.17 18.52 18.07
CA ARG A 456 -35.50 19.12 16.90
C ARG A 456 -34.34 20.06 17.24
N ASP A 457 -33.87 20.05 18.48
CA ASP A 457 -32.69 20.80 18.90
C ASP A 457 -31.40 20.07 18.52
N MET A 458 -30.35 20.84 18.25
CA MET A 458 -29.01 20.28 18.06
C MET A 458 -28.46 19.80 19.41
N VAL A 459 -27.94 18.58 19.45
CA VAL A 459 -27.46 17.96 20.68
C VAL A 459 -25.96 18.18 20.82
N SER A 460 -25.50 18.52 22.02
CA SER A 460 -24.08 18.58 22.38
C SER A 460 -23.63 17.38 23.22
N LYS A 461 -24.53 16.60 23.79
CA LYS A 461 -24.14 15.49 24.70
C LYS A 461 -23.48 14.34 23.94
N VAL A 462 -22.36 13.85 24.47
CA VAL A 462 -21.70 12.62 24.04
C VAL A 462 -22.27 11.44 24.83
N GLN A 463 -22.98 10.54 24.14
CA GLN A 463 -23.53 9.33 24.75
C GLN A 463 -22.61 8.15 24.46
N CYS A 464 -22.22 7.42 25.51
CA CYS A 464 -21.36 6.24 25.42
C CYS A 464 -22.12 5.00 25.91
N TYR A 465 -22.08 3.93 25.13
CA TYR A 465 -22.65 2.63 25.47
C TYR A 465 -21.56 1.69 25.95
N ASP A 466 -21.78 1.11 27.13
CA ASP A 466 -20.97 0.01 27.64
C ASP A 466 -21.71 -1.32 27.39
N PRO A 467 -21.18 -2.22 26.52
CA PRO A 467 -21.78 -3.52 26.27
C PRO A 467 -21.78 -4.44 27.49
N ALA A 468 -20.78 -4.33 28.38
CA ALA A 468 -20.66 -5.20 29.55
C ALA A 468 -21.75 -4.89 30.58
N GLU A 469 -22.11 -3.61 30.72
CA GLU A 469 -23.19 -3.17 31.60
C GLU A 469 -24.55 -3.08 30.90
N ASN A 470 -24.57 -3.20 29.57
CA ASN A 470 -25.73 -2.90 28.71
C ASN A 470 -26.38 -1.56 29.12
N ARG A 471 -25.57 -0.49 29.14
CA ARG A 471 -25.99 0.82 29.67
C ARG A 471 -25.39 1.97 28.87
N TRP A 472 -26.18 3.03 28.72
CA TRP A 472 -25.71 4.31 28.21
C TRP A 472 -25.37 5.30 29.33
N MET A 473 -24.26 6.01 29.15
CA MET A 473 -23.75 7.07 30.01
C MET A 473 -23.50 8.35 29.20
N ILE A 474 -23.58 9.51 29.86
CA ILE A 474 -23.12 10.78 29.28
C ILE A 474 -21.66 10.95 29.71
N LYS A 475 -20.73 11.01 28.75
CA LYS A 475 -19.28 11.09 29.03
C LYS A 475 -18.76 12.51 28.99
N ALA A 476 -19.22 13.29 28.03
CA ALA A 476 -18.77 14.67 27.82
C ALA A 476 -19.85 15.48 27.10
N GLU A 477 -19.58 16.76 26.92
CA GLU A 477 -20.29 17.62 25.98
C GLU A 477 -19.35 17.99 24.83
N CYS A 478 -19.88 18.00 23.62
CA CYS A 478 -19.22 18.50 22.43
C CYS A 478 -18.91 20.00 22.62
N PRO A 479 -17.80 20.52 22.06
CA PRO A 479 -17.45 21.94 22.14
C PRO A 479 -18.54 22.86 21.58
N GLN A 480 -19.41 22.32 20.73
CA GLN A 480 -20.58 22.99 20.18
C GLN A 480 -21.64 21.93 19.81
N PRO A 481 -22.91 22.31 19.66
CA PRO A 481 -23.95 21.43 19.12
C PRO A 481 -23.63 21.03 17.67
N TRP A 482 -23.83 19.76 17.34
CA TRP A 482 -23.49 19.20 16.02
C TRP A 482 -24.63 18.39 15.43
N ARG A 483 -24.82 18.45 14.12
CA ARG A 483 -25.63 17.49 13.36
C ARG A 483 -25.07 17.28 11.96
N TYR A 484 -25.39 16.15 11.33
CA TYR A 484 -24.86 15.79 9.99
C TYR A 484 -23.31 15.77 9.94
N THR A 485 -22.67 15.49 11.07
CA THR A 485 -21.22 15.37 11.20
C THR A 485 -20.75 13.99 10.75
N ALA A 486 -19.50 13.92 10.31
CA ALA A 486 -18.82 12.65 10.12
C ALA A 486 -17.95 12.35 11.34
N ALA A 487 -17.83 11.08 11.71
CA ALA A 487 -16.85 10.64 12.68
C ALA A 487 -16.08 9.41 12.17
N ALA A 488 -14.82 9.32 12.55
CA ALA A 488 -13.94 8.20 12.23
C ALA A 488 -13.00 7.94 13.41
N VAL A 489 -12.59 6.68 13.58
CA VAL A 489 -11.72 6.28 14.70
C VAL A 489 -10.35 5.92 14.15
N LEU A 490 -9.31 6.57 14.66
CA LEU A 490 -7.94 6.30 14.28
C LEU A 490 -7.13 6.01 15.55
N GLY A 491 -6.72 4.75 15.70
CA GLY A 491 -6.12 4.26 16.94
C GLY A 491 -7.10 4.40 18.11
N SER A 492 -6.67 5.05 19.19
CA SER A 492 -7.50 5.29 20.38
C SER A 492 -8.29 6.60 20.35
N GLN A 493 -8.18 7.38 19.28
CA GLN A 493 -8.72 8.73 19.17
C GLN A 493 -9.89 8.76 18.19
N ILE A 494 -10.94 9.50 18.57
CA ILE A 494 -12.12 9.70 17.72
C ILE A 494 -12.00 11.07 17.06
N PHE A 495 -12.15 11.11 15.75
CA PHE A 495 -12.10 12.33 14.96
C PHE A 495 -13.50 12.66 14.48
N ILE A 496 -13.89 13.92 14.62
CA ILE A 496 -15.20 14.44 14.24
C ILE A 496 -14.98 15.64 13.35
N MET A 497 -15.69 15.67 12.23
CA MET A 497 -15.42 16.67 11.21
C MET A 497 -16.66 17.04 10.41
N GLY A 498 -16.67 18.29 9.96
CA GLY A 498 -17.76 18.87 9.19
C GLY A 498 -19.04 19.04 9.99
N GLY A 499 -20.17 18.95 9.28
CA GLY A 499 -21.52 19.07 9.83
C GLY A 499 -22.10 20.47 9.77
N ASP A 500 -23.32 20.58 10.28
CA ASP A 500 -23.98 21.85 10.56
C ASP A 500 -23.55 22.28 11.97
N THR A 501 -22.82 23.39 12.03
CA THR A 501 -22.10 23.86 13.22
C THR A 501 -22.17 25.38 13.30
N GLU A 502 -22.07 25.95 14.49
CA GLU A 502 -22.10 27.41 14.70
C GLU A 502 -20.85 28.12 14.17
N PHE A 503 -19.71 27.42 14.06
CA PHE A 503 -18.45 27.98 13.55
C PHE A 503 -18.26 27.78 12.04
N THR A 504 -17.36 26.87 11.65
CA THR A 504 -17.09 26.55 10.26
C THR A 504 -17.32 25.06 10.03
N ALA A 505 -18.06 24.72 8.98
CA ALA A 505 -18.23 23.36 8.50
C ALA A 505 -16.93 22.76 7.90
N ALA A 506 -15.81 23.48 7.99
CA ALA A 506 -14.46 22.94 7.75
C ALA A 506 -13.78 22.44 9.04
N SER A 507 -14.35 22.70 10.22
CA SER A 507 -13.73 22.35 11.50
C SER A 507 -13.59 20.85 11.64
N ALA A 508 -12.49 20.43 12.24
CA ALA A 508 -12.30 19.08 12.72
C ALA A 508 -11.80 19.09 14.16
N TYR A 509 -12.26 18.10 14.93
CA TYR A 509 -11.96 17.93 16.34
C TYR A 509 -11.56 16.49 16.59
N ARG A 510 -10.70 16.32 17.57
CA ARG A 510 -10.28 15.04 18.09
C ARG A 510 -10.74 14.91 19.53
N PHE A 511 -11.40 13.80 19.83
CA PHE A 511 -11.87 13.41 21.15
C PHE A 511 -11.01 12.28 21.68
N ASP A 512 -10.48 12.47 22.88
CA ASP A 512 -9.77 11.43 23.62
C ASP A 512 -10.74 10.75 24.59
N CYS A 513 -10.95 9.45 24.39
CA CYS A 513 -11.91 8.65 25.14
C CYS A 513 -11.46 8.35 26.58
N GLU A 514 -10.16 8.49 26.90
CA GLU A 514 -9.63 8.29 28.25
C GLU A 514 -9.85 9.53 29.12
N THR A 515 -9.49 10.69 28.59
CA THR A 515 -9.50 11.95 29.32
C THR A 515 -10.82 12.72 29.17
N ASP A 516 -11.68 12.26 28.27
CA ASP A 516 -12.93 12.92 27.87
C ASP A 516 -12.70 14.37 27.40
N GLN A 517 -11.51 14.65 26.83
CA GLN A 517 -11.10 15.97 26.38
C GLN A 517 -11.19 16.12 24.87
N TRP A 518 -11.43 17.36 24.45
CA TRP A 518 -11.48 17.77 23.05
C TRP A 518 -10.22 18.54 22.67
N THR A 519 -9.69 18.26 21.48
CA THR A 519 -8.63 19.03 20.86
C THR A 519 -9.07 19.45 19.45
N ARG A 520 -8.98 20.73 19.11
CA ARG A 520 -9.21 21.19 17.73
C ARG A 520 -7.98 20.86 16.88
N ILE A 521 -8.19 20.35 15.67
CA ILE A 521 -7.12 20.04 14.71
C ILE A 521 -7.22 20.95 13.47
N GLY A 522 -6.31 20.78 12.53
CA GLY A 522 -6.31 21.51 11.26
C GLY A 522 -7.66 21.43 10.53
N ASP A 523 -8.09 22.56 9.95
CA ASP A 523 -9.34 22.64 9.19
C ASP A 523 -9.24 21.81 7.90
N MET A 524 -10.36 21.15 7.54
CA MET A 524 -10.49 20.42 6.28
C MET A 524 -10.30 21.35 5.08
N THR A 525 -9.96 20.79 3.92
CA THR A 525 -9.73 21.59 2.69
C THR A 525 -10.98 22.30 2.19
N ALA A 526 -12.17 21.85 2.60
CA ALA A 526 -13.45 22.43 2.23
C ALA A 526 -14.48 22.32 3.36
N LYS A 527 -15.43 23.26 3.37
CA LYS A 527 -16.61 23.24 4.25
C LYS A 527 -17.57 22.15 3.79
N ARG A 528 -17.97 21.24 4.68
CA ARG A 528 -18.81 20.07 4.37
C ARG A 528 -19.82 19.79 5.48
N MET A 529 -21.10 19.67 5.13
CA MET A 529 -22.12 18.98 5.92
C MET A 529 -22.55 17.69 5.23
N SER A 530 -23.02 16.71 6.00
CA SER A 530 -23.39 15.37 5.51
C SER A 530 -22.26 14.68 4.72
N CYS A 531 -21.00 14.92 5.12
CA CYS A 531 -19.87 14.16 4.61
C CYS A 531 -19.77 12.82 5.34
N HIS A 532 -18.95 11.92 4.80
CA HIS A 532 -18.66 10.64 5.42
C HIS A 532 -17.15 10.50 5.61
N ALA A 533 -16.75 9.96 6.76
CA ALA A 533 -15.36 9.78 7.13
C ALA A 533 -15.09 8.33 7.53
N LEU A 534 -13.88 7.86 7.26
CA LEU A 534 -13.37 6.59 7.76
C LEU A 534 -11.88 6.69 8.03
N ALA A 535 -11.35 5.72 8.78
CA ALA A 535 -9.93 5.51 8.93
C ALA A 535 -9.49 4.29 8.10
N SER A 536 -8.35 4.39 7.42
CA SER A 536 -7.74 3.29 6.70
C SER A 536 -6.23 3.53 6.59
N GLY A 537 -5.40 2.49 6.69
CA GLY A 537 -3.95 2.62 6.49
C GLY A 537 -3.27 3.69 7.38
N ASN A 538 -3.74 3.85 8.62
CA ASN A 538 -3.31 4.88 9.58
C ASN A 538 -3.54 6.34 9.15
N LYS A 539 -4.46 6.58 8.20
CA LYS A 539 -4.90 7.91 7.77
C LYS A 539 -6.42 8.02 7.85
N LEU A 540 -6.92 9.25 7.89
CA LEU A 540 -8.35 9.51 7.79
C LEU A 540 -8.70 9.93 6.38
N TYR A 541 -9.86 9.50 5.91
CA TYR A 541 -10.39 9.83 4.59
C TYR A 541 -11.78 10.43 4.75
N VAL A 542 -12.05 11.53 4.05
CA VAL A 542 -13.34 12.22 4.06
C VAL A 542 -13.82 12.40 2.63
N VAL A 543 -15.05 11.99 2.37
CA VAL A 543 -15.64 12.04 1.04
C VAL A 543 -16.96 12.81 1.02
N GLY A 544 -17.14 13.60 -0.04
CA GLY A 544 -18.40 14.26 -0.37
C GLY A 544 -18.87 15.30 0.65
N GLY A 545 -20.18 15.38 0.80
CA GLY A 545 -20.89 16.42 1.54
C GLY A 545 -21.25 17.63 0.67
N TYR A 546 -21.92 18.60 1.28
CA TYR A 546 -22.32 19.85 0.63
C TYR A 546 -22.15 21.03 1.59
N PHE A 547 -22.18 22.25 1.10
CA PHE A 547 -22.27 23.46 1.91
C PHE A 547 -23.01 24.54 1.11
N GLY A 548 -24.16 24.99 1.61
CA GLY A 548 -25.07 25.84 0.84
C GLY A 548 -25.52 25.13 -0.45
N THR A 549 -25.31 25.78 -1.59
CA THR A 549 -25.62 25.21 -2.92
C THR A 549 -24.45 24.42 -3.52
N GLN A 550 -23.26 24.49 -2.92
CA GLN A 550 -22.06 23.85 -3.44
C GLN A 550 -21.94 22.42 -2.91
N ARG A 551 -21.63 21.47 -3.80
CA ARG A 551 -21.37 20.08 -3.46
C ARG A 551 -19.86 19.84 -3.45
N CYS A 552 -19.37 19.19 -2.40
CA CYS A 552 -17.97 18.82 -2.30
C CYS A 552 -17.73 17.55 -3.10
N LYS A 553 -16.77 17.63 -4.02
CA LYS A 553 -16.43 16.56 -4.96
C LYS A 553 -15.03 16.04 -4.72
N THR A 554 -14.50 16.16 -3.51
CA THR A 554 -13.13 15.73 -3.22
C THR A 554 -13.13 14.64 -2.18
N LEU A 555 -12.24 13.69 -2.38
CA LEU A 555 -11.79 12.74 -1.37
C LEU A 555 -10.54 13.33 -0.73
N ASP A 556 -10.69 13.82 0.49
CA ASP A 556 -9.59 14.38 1.27
C ASP A 556 -9.01 13.31 2.17
N CYS A 557 -7.72 13.42 2.45
CA CYS A 557 -7.01 12.58 3.38
C CYS A 557 -6.25 13.44 4.39
N TYR A 558 -6.41 13.11 5.66
CA TYR A 558 -5.68 13.71 6.74
C TYR A 558 -4.54 12.80 7.17
N ASP A 559 -3.35 13.39 7.23
CA ASP A 559 -2.17 12.75 7.78
C ASP A 559 -1.94 13.23 9.23
N PRO A 560 -2.11 12.35 10.23
CA PRO A 560 -1.92 12.71 11.63
C PRO A 560 -0.48 13.06 11.99
N THR A 561 0.51 12.61 11.20
CA THR A 561 1.92 12.85 11.49
C THR A 561 2.33 14.30 11.16
N SER A 562 1.73 14.88 10.13
CA SER A 562 1.95 16.25 9.70
C SER A 562 0.85 17.23 10.10
N ASP A 563 -0.27 16.73 10.65
CA ASP A 563 -1.48 17.50 10.97
C ASP A 563 -2.02 18.30 9.76
N THR A 564 -2.01 17.67 8.58
CA THR A 564 -2.44 18.32 7.33
C THR A 564 -3.47 17.51 6.54
N TRP A 565 -4.37 18.24 5.89
CA TRP A 565 -5.37 17.70 4.96
C TRP A 565 -4.90 17.89 3.52
N ASN A 566 -4.98 16.83 2.72
CA ASN A 566 -4.63 16.84 1.30
C ASN A 566 -5.75 16.23 0.46
N CYS A 567 -6.06 16.84 -0.69
CA CYS A 567 -6.99 16.26 -1.66
C CYS A 567 -6.29 15.14 -2.44
N ILE A 568 -6.82 13.91 -2.38
CA ILE A 568 -6.27 12.75 -3.10
C ILE A 568 -6.79 12.70 -4.53
N THR A 569 -8.12 12.79 -4.67
CA THR A 569 -8.81 12.67 -5.95
C THR A 569 -10.17 13.37 -5.88
N THR A 570 -10.81 13.53 -7.04
CA THR A 570 -12.15 14.09 -7.15
C THR A 570 -13.19 13.02 -7.42
N VAL A 571 -14.30 13.10 -6.71
CA VAL A 571 -15.51 12.32 -6.93
C VAL A 571 -16.27 12.88 -8.14
N PRO A 572 -16.72 12.05 -9.11
CA PRO A 572 -17.48 12.51 -10.27
C PRO A 572 -18.72 13.32 -9.87
N TYR A 573 -19.07 14.37 -10.64
CA TYR A 573 -20.13 15.32 -10.26
C TYR A 573 -21.52 14.72 -10.07
N SER A 574 -21.78 13.58 -10.70
CA SER A 574 -23.02 12.84 -10.51
C SER A 574 -23.09 12.16 -9.14
N LEU A 575 -21.96 11.72 -8.57
CA LEU A 575 -21.94 10.83 -7.41
C LEU A 575 -22.14 11.57 -6.08
N ILE A 576 -23.27 11.29 -5.42
CA ILE A 576 -23.60 11.77 -4.07
C ILE A 576 -23.38 10.63 -3.08
N PRO A 577 -22.32 10.66 -2.25
CA PRO A 577 -22.05 9.58 -1.30
C PRO A 577 -23.06 9.64 -0.14
N THR A 578 -23.70 8.50 0.10
CA THR A 578 -24.64 8.29 1.21
C THR A 578 -24.02 7.45 2.34
N ALA A 579 -22.96 6.70 2.05
CA ALA A 579 -22.12 6.07 3.06
C ALA A 579 -20.70 5.86 2.53
N PHE A 580 -19.74 5.70 3.45
CA PHE A 580 -18.34 5.43 3.14
C PHE A 580 -17.82 4.39 4.12
N VAL A 581 -17.34 3.26 3.62
CA VAL A 581 -16.90 2.12 4.44
C VAL A 581 -15.56 1.60 3.93
N SER A 582 -14.75 1.05 4.83
CA SER A 582 -13.56 0.31 4.47
C SER A 582 -13.77 -1.16 4.78
N THR A 583 -13.56 -2.03 3.80
CA THR A 583 -13.47 -3.47 4.05
C THR A 583 -12.02 -3.90 4.06
N TRP A 584 -11.77 -4.99 4.78
CA TRP A 584 -10.50 -5.70 4.75
C TRP A 584 -10.67 -6.83 3.76
N LYS A 585 -9.76 -6.96 2.80
CA LYS A 585 -9.82 -8.07 1.84
C LYS A 585 -9.47 -9.37 2.59
N HIS A 586 -10.47 -10.19 2.86
CA HIS A 586 -10.34 -11.61 3.19
C HIS A 586 -10.46 -12.31 1.85
N LEU A 587 -9.34 -12.72 1.25
CA LEU A 587 -9.42 -13.71 0.19
C LEU A 587 -9.86 -15.05 0.81
N PRO A 588 -10.76 -15.81 0.18
CA PRO A 588 -11.39 -16.98 0.79
C PRO A 588 -10.44 -18.18 0.90
N SER A 589 -10.86 -19.08 1.79
CA SER A 589 -10.34 -20.41 2.18
C SER A 589 -9.79 -21.29 1.07
#